data_AF-A0A645HRE2-F1
#
_entry.id   AF-A0A645HRE2-F1
#
_cell.length_a   1.000
_cell.length_b   1.000
_cell.length_c   1.000
_cell.angle_alpha   90.00
_cell.angle_beta   90.00
_cell.angle_gamma   90.00
#
_symmetry.space_group_name_H-M   'P 1'
#
loop_
_entity.id
_entity.type
_entity.pdbx_description
1 polymer ?
#
loop_
_entity_poly.entity_id
_entity_poly.type
_entity_poly.pdbx_seq_one_letter_code
_entity_poly.pdbx_strand_id
1 'polypeptide(L)' 'MCGTALGMATNATYSFFSPLCAWIILGLIVGQDGWALAPIAWIAAVVMSFGILVMAVNPLDLFRKKEA' A
#
# COMPACT_ATOMS: atom_id res chain seq x y z
N MET A 1 18.16 -14.51 -1.48
CA MET A 1 16.92 -14.23 -0.72
C MET A 1 16.05 -13.13 -1.34
N CYS A 2 16.35 -12.60 -2.55
CA CYS A 2 15.56 -11.51 -3.14
C CYS A 2 14.15 -11.93 -3.59
N GLY A 3 13.95 -13.19 -4.02
CA GLY A 3 12.66 -13.66 -4.53
C GLY A 3 11.54 -13.70 -3.48
N THR A 4 11.83 -14.13 -2.25
CA THR A 4 10.83 -14.19 -1.17
C THR A 4 10.41 -12.80 -0.70
N ALA A 5 11.35 -11.85 -0.62
CA ALA A 5 11.07 -10.47 -0.27
C ALA A 5 10.21 -9.78 -1.36
N LEU A 6 10.52 -10.00 -2.64
CA LEU A 6 9.70 -9.51 -3.76
C LEU A 6 8.28 -10.09 -3.69
N GLY A 7 8.14 -11.40 -3.48
CA GLY A 7 6.84 -12.07 -3.38
C GLY A 7 5.96 -11.53 -2.24
N MET A 8 6.56 -11.29 -1.08
CA MET A 8 5.88 -10.68 0.07
C MET A 8 5.45 -9.23 -0.22
N ALA A 9 6.29 -8.44 -0.89
CA ALA A 9 5.95 -7.07 -1.29
C ALA A 9 4.82 -7.01 -2.33
N THR A 10 4.82 -7.91 -3.32
CA THR A 10 3.73 -7.99 -4.30
C THR A 10 2.41 -8.43 -3.68
N ASN A 11 2.44 -9.37 -2.73
CA ASN A 11 1.25 -9.84 -2.04
C ASN A 11 0.65 -8.73 -1.15
N ALA A 12 1.53 -7.98 -0.48
CA ALA A 12 1.15 -6.83 0.31
C ALA A 12 0.54 -5.69 -0.54
N THR A 13 1.11 -5.43 -1.71
CA THR A 13 0.59 -4.44 -2.67
C THR A 13 -0.81 -4.82 -3.16
N TYR A 14 -1.02 -6.11 -3.46
CA TYR A 14 -2.32 -6.60 -3.92
C TYR A 14 -3.41 -6.47 -2.83
N SER A 15 -3.05 -6.74 -1.58
CA SER A 15 -3.96 -6.56 -0.43
C SER A 15 -4.30 -5.10 -0.16
N PHE A 16 -3.48 -4.14 -0.60
CA PHE A 16 -3.77 -2.70 -0.52
C PHE A 16 -4.62 -2.21 -1.70
N PHE A 17 -4.17 -2.47 -2.93
CA PHE A 17 -4.78 -1.93 -4.15
C PHE A 17 -6.13 -2.56 -4.47
N SER A 18 -6.32 -3.86 -4.16
CA SER A 18 -7.58 -4.54 -4.43
C SER A 18 -8.77 -3.91 -3.68
N PRO A 19 -8.74 -3.75 -2.34
CA PRO A 19 -9.83 -3.08 -1.62
C PRO A 19 -9.96 -1.59 -1.96
N LEU A 20 -8.86 -0.90 -2.31
CA LEU A 20 -8.90 0.49 -2.74
C LEU A 20 -9.66 0.64 -4.07
N CYS A 21 -9.33 -0.18 -5.08
CA CYS A 21 -10.04 -0.20 -6.36
C CYS A 21 -11.50 -0.61 -6.19
N ALA A 22 -11.79 -1.60 -5.36
CA ALA A 22 -13.14 -2.03 -5.10
C ALA A 22 -13.98 -0.95 -4.40
N TRP A 23 -13.38 -0.21 -3.45
CA TRP A 23 -14.03 0.93 -2.83
C TRP A 23 -14.27 2.09 -3.81
N ILE A 24 -13.31 2.41 -4.68
CA ILE A 24 -13.50 3.47 -5.69
C ILE A 24 -14.61 3.07 -6.67
N ILE A 25 -14.57 1.86 -7.21
CA ILE A 25 -15.52 1.45 -8.25
C ILE A 25 -16.91 1.22 -7.64
N LEU A 26 -17.00 0.40 -6.60
CA LEU A 26 -18.30 -0.02 -6.06
C LEU A 26 -18.85 0.98 -5.04
N GLY A 27 -17.99 1.59 -4.24
CA GLY A 27 -18.38 2.60 -3.26
C GLY A 27 -18.60 4.00 -3.89
N LEU A 28 -17.64 4.54 -4.65
CA LEU A 28 -17.73 5.92 -5.15
C LEU A 28 -18.44 6.05 -6.50
N ILE A 29 -18.19 5.15 -7.46
CA ILE A 29 -18.79 5.25 -8.81
C ILE A 29 -20.19 4.64 -8.84
N VAL A 30 -20.36 3.44 -8.25
CA VAL A 30 -21.65 2.73 -8.24
C VAL A 30 -22.53 3.12 -7.05
N GLY A 31 -21.96 3.66 -5.96
CA GLY A 31 -22.73 4.11 -4.79
C GLY A 31 -23.27 2.97 -3.92
N GLN A 32 -22.65 1.79 -3.93
CA GLN A 32 -23.05 0.66 -3.08
C GLN A 32 -22.52 0.84 -1.65
N ASP A 33 -23.44 0.97 -0.70
CA ASP A 33 -23.14 0.95 0.73
C ASP A 33 -22.59 -0.43 1.16
N GLY A 34 -21.55 -0.41 2.00
CA GLY A 34 -20.88 -1.61 2.52
C GLY A 34 -19.48 -1.88 1.96
N TRP A 35 -19.08 -1.17 0.90
CA TRP A 35 -17.71 -1.23 0.37
C TRP A 35 -16.73 -0.31 1.10
N ALA A 36 -17.23 0.53 2.00
CA ALA A 36 -16.41 1.39 2.85
C ALA A 36 -15.60 0.55 3.84
N LEU A 37 -14.29 0.47 3.60
CA LEU A 37 -13.37 -0.21 4.51
C LEU A 37 -13.34 0.52 5.86
N ALA A 38 -13.22 -0.25 6.95
CA ALA A 38 -13.06 0.33 8.29
C ALA A 38 -11.87 1.29 8.32
N PRO A 39 -11.94 2.42 9.05
CA PRO A 39 -10.84 3.40 9.10
C PRO A 39 -9.49 2.80 9.50
N ILE A 40 -9.50 1.78 10.35
CA ILE A 40 -8.28 1.06 10.76
C ILE A 40 -7.63 0.29 9.61
N ALA A 41 -8.42 -0.23 8.68
CA ALA A 41 -7.91 -0.93 7.51
C ALA A 41 -7.16 0.05 6.59
N TRP A 42 -7.65 1.28 6.42
CA TRP A 42 -6.92 2.33 5.69
C TRP A 42 -5.60 2.71 6.35
N ILE A 43 -5.55 2.81 7.68
CA ILE A 43 -4.31 3.11 8.41
C ILE A 43 -3.30 1.98 8.24
N ALA A 44 -3.73 0.73 8.42
CA ALA A 44 -2.88 -0.44 8.20
C ALA A 44 -2.34 -0.49 6.77
N ALA A 45 -3.19 -0.16 5.81
CA ALA A 45 -2.89 -0.11 4.39
C ALA A 45 -1.80 0.95 4.07
N VAL A 46 -1.87 2.14 4.69
CA VAL A 46 -0.83 3.18 4.58
C VAL A 46 0.49 2.72 5.19
N VAL A 47 0.47 2.16 6.40
CA VAL A 47 1.67 1.65 7.09
C VAL A 47 2.37 0.58 6.24
N MET A 48 1.59 -0.31 5.62
CA MET A 48 2.10 -1.38 4.77
C MET A 48 2.73 -0.85 3.48
N SER A 49 2.15 0.20 2.89
CA SER A 49 2.73 0.90 1.73
C SER A 49 4.09 1.54 2.06
N PHE A 50 4.22 2.15 3.25
CA PHE A 50 5.51 2.66 3.73
C PHE A 50 6.52 1.54 4.00
N GLY A 51 6.08 0.41 4.57
CA GLY A 51 6.94 -0.75 4.78
C GLY A 51 7.53 -1.31 3.48
N ILE A 52 6.72 -1.37 2.42
CA ILE A 52 7.19 -1.79 1.09
C ILE A 52 8.17 -0.77 0.50
N LEU A 53 7.88 0.53 0.63
CA LEU A 53 8.80 1.58 0.18
C LEU A 53 10.16 1.45 0.88
N VAL A 54 10.18 1.33 2.20
CA VAL A 54 11.42 1.17 2.98
C VAL A 54 12.17 -0.13 2.65
N MET A 55 11.49 -1.17 2.19
CA MET A 55 12.12 -2.41 1.71
C MET A 55 12.65 -2.28 0.28
N ALA A 56 11.96 -1.53 -0.58
CA ALA A 56 12.31 -1.34 -1.99
C ALA A 56 13.40 -0.29 -2.19
N VAL A 57 13.40 0.76 -1.38
CA VAL A 57 14.42 1.81 -1.35
C VAL A 57 15.17 1.73 -0.03
N ASN A 58 16.49 1.90 -0.08
CA ASN A 58 17.23 2.08 1.17
C ASN A 58 16.74 3.39 1.82
N PRO A 59 16.08 3.37 3.00
CA PRO A 59 15.38 4.53 3.54
C PRO A 59 16.33 5.71 3.82
N LEU A 60 17.60 5.41 4.09
CA LEU A 60 18.66 6.41 4.23
C LEU A 60 18.98 7.10 2.91
N ASP A 61 18.79 6.45 1.76
CA ASP A 61 18.97 7.05 0.44
C ASP A 61 17.82 8.02 0.10
N LEU A 62 16.60 7.73 0.58
CA LEU A 62 15.43 8.59 0.41
C LEU A 62 15.47 9.83 1.33
N PHE A 63 16.03 9.69 2.53
CA PHE A 63 16.16 10.78 3.51
C PHE A 63 17.50 11.53 3.45
N ARG A 64 18.52 11.00 2.77
CA ARG A 64 19.72 11.78 2.42
C ARG A 64 19.29 12.86 1.46
N LYS A 65 19.24 14.11 1.95
CA LYS A 65 19.32 15.28 1.07
C LYS A 65 20.47 15.03 0.11
N LYS A 66 20.20 15.06 -1.19
CA LYS A 66 21.23 15.28 -2.20
C LYS A 66 21.93 16.57 -1.77
N GLU A 67 23.09 16.45 -1.13
CA GLU A 67 24.00 17.57 -0.95
C GLU A 67 24.34 18.03 -2.37
N ALA A 68 23.66 19.08 -2.79
CA ALA A 68 23.96 19.86 -3.97
C ALA A 68 24.68 21.11 -3.50
#